data_AF-A0AAJ1H5D1-F1
#
_entry.id   AF-A0AAJ1H5D1-F1
#
_cell.length_a   1.000
_cell.length_b   1.000
_cell.length_c   1.000
_cell.angle_alpha   90.00
_cell.angle_beta   90.00
_cell.angle_gamma   90.00
#
_symmetry.space_group_name_H-M   'P 1'
#
loop_
_entity.id
_entity.type
_entity.pdbx_description
1 polymer ?
#
loop_
_entity_poly.entity_id
_entity_poly.type
_entity_poly.pdbx_seq_one_letter_code
_entity_poly.pdbx_strand_id
1 'polypeptide(L)'
;MTIEQRPLSATSGAARMPSHAPAVVLEVYGDPIPQGSMKPVPRKGQSYTQLVSDNPALKPWRERVRHVAMQTQAAANLRPWTPISGPVVIAAEFYVAKPKRAPKRRRIMPDTKPDLDKLTRAICDALSAAGTYEDDARITDLFPRVRYAEPDSALAHPWELVVPGVRIAVWSVSPDWGDADAPLVPFDSATFFTDLQMQRSTS
;
A
#
# COMPACT_ATOMS: atom_id res chain seq x y z
N MET A 1 3.43 -41.00 3.55
CA MET A 1 4.61 -40.28 4.05
C MET A 1 4.18 -38.90 4.48
N THR A 2 4.19 -38.66 5.79
CA THR A 2 3.83 -37.37 6.40
C THR A 2 4.93 -36.37 6.08
N ILE A 3 4.60 -35.32 5.33
CA ILE A 3 5.51 -34.20 5.08
C ILE A 3 5.54 -33.36 6.35
N GLU A 4 6.56 -33.57 7.21
CA GLU A 4 6.83 -32.63 8.30
C GLU A 4 7.43 -31.35 7.70
N GLN A 5 6.62 -30.31 7.58
CA GLN A 5 7.13 -28.96 7.35
C GLN A 5 7.67 -28.41 8.67
N ARG A 6 9.00 -28.32 8.79
CA ARG A 6 9.65 -27.72 9.95
C ARG A 6 9.63 -26.19 9.78
N PRO A 7 9.09 -25.42 10.74
CA PRO A 7 9.02 -23.97 10.61
C PRO A 7 10.44 -23.36 10.68
N LEU A 8 10.74 -22.46 9.74
CA LEU A 8 11.94 -21.63 9.78
C LEU A 8 11.93 -20.84 11.09
N SER A 9 13.01 -20.94 11.87
CA SER A 9 13.17 -20.17 13.10
C SER A 9 13.23 -18.68 12.76
N ALA A 10 12.25 -17.92 13.27
CA ALA A 10 12.17 -16.48 13.10
C ALA A 10 13.34 -15.82 13.83
N THR A 11 14.39 -15.46 13.10
CA THR A 11 15.31 -14.43 13.58
C THR A 11 14.56 -13.10 13.50
N SER A 12 14.45 -12.41 14.64
CA SER A 12 13.74 -11.14 14.80
C SER A 12 14.33 -10.05 13.91
N GLY A 13 13.83 -9.92 12.68
CA GLY A 13 14.14 -8.82 11.77
C GLY A 13 13.26 -7.59 12.05
N ALA A 14 13.72 -6.70 12.93
CA ALA A 14 13.24 -5.33 13.04
C ALA A 14 14.33 -4.42 12.44
N ALA A 15 14.12 -3.57 11.43
CA ALA A 15 12.89 -2.98 10.89
C ALA A 15 12.88 -3.04 9.34
N ARG A 16 11.69 -3.06 8.72
CA ARG A 16 11.50 -3.05 7.25
C ARG A 16 11.17 -1.66 6.69
N MET A 17 11.21 -0.65 7.55
CA MET A 17 10.82 0.72 7.24
C MET A 17 12.02 1.61 7.47
N PRO A 18 12.23 2.66 6.67
CA PRO A 18 13.31 3.61 6.90
C PRO A 18 13.25 4.15 8.33
N SER A 19 14.39 4.15 9.01
CA SER A 19 14.50 4.56 10.42
C SER A 19 14.35 6.08 10.63
N HIS A 20 14.52 6.85 9.56
CA HIS A 20 14.35 8.30 9.58
C HIS A 20 12.90 8.73 9.35
N ALA A 21 12.62 10.00 9.65
CA ALA A 21 11.29 10.56 9.44
C ALA A 21 10.89 10.52 7.95
N PRO A 22 9.61 10.22 7.64
CA PRO A 22 9.07 10.32 6.29
C PRO A 22 9.11 11.76 5.77
N ALA A 23 9.26 11.91 4.46
CA ALA A 23 9.18 13.18 3.78
C ALA A 23 7.75 13.73 3.75
N VAL A 24 6.76 12.84 3.69
CA VAL A 24 5.32 13.17 3.71
C VAL A 24 4.58 12.17 4.57
N VAL A 25 3.71 12.67 5.46
CA VAL A 25 2.70 11.85 6.17
C VAL A 25 1.35 12.51 5.99
N LEU A 26 0.37 11.74 5.53
CA LEU A 26 -0.98 12.25 5.31
C LEU A 26 -2.04 11.24 5.71
N GLU A 27 -3.16 11.78 6.18
CA GLU A 27 -4.37 11.05 6.50
C GLU A 27 -5.49 11.56 5.61
N VAL A 28 -6.11 10.66 4.87
CA VAL A 28 -7.22 11.00 3.98
C VAL A 28 -8.47 10.28 4.46
N TYR A 29 -9.44 11.05 4.96
CA TYR A 29 -10.72 10.50 5.41
C TYR A 29 -11.70 10.30 4.27
N GLY A 30 -12.49 9.24 4.35
CA GLY A 30 -13.48 8.81 3.37
C GLY A 30 -13.27 7.35 2.97
N ASP A 31 -14.27 6.73 2.35
CA ASP A 31 -14.18 5.32 1.95
C ASP A 31 -13.08 5.12 0.89
N PRO A 32 -12.04 4.30 1.16
CA PRO A 32 -11.05 4.00 0.16
C PRO A 32 -11.67 3.31 -1.06
N ILE A 33 -11.50 3.91 -2.24
CA ILE A 33 -12.06 3.39 -3.48
C ILE A 33 -10.96 2.69 -4.29
N PRO A 34 -11.09 1.38 -4.57
CA PRO A 34 -10.11 0.66 -5.37
C PRO A 34 -10.11 1.17 -6.81
N GLN A 35 -8.95 1.14 -7.44
CA GLN A 35 -8.82 1.38 -8.88
C GLN A 35 -9.67 0.36 -9.64
N GLY A 36 -10.58 0.87 -10.46
CA GLY A 36 -11.56 0.11 -11.20
C GLY A 36 -10.96 -0.63 -12.40
N SER A 37 -11.74 -1.54 -12.98
CA SER A 37 -11.46 -2.00 -14.34
C SER A 37 -11.80 -0.90 -15.34
N MET A 38 -11.15 -0.90 -16.50
CA MET A 38 -11.51 0.02 -17.57
C MET A 38 -12.71 -0.51 -18.34
N LYS A 39 -13.67 0.37 -18.64
CA LYS A 39 -14.80 0.08 -19.52
C LYS A 39 -14.60 0.78 -20.86
N PRO A 40 -14.73 0.06 -21.99
CA PRO A 40 -14.82 0.68 -23.30
C PRO A 40 -16.14 1.43 -23.44
N VAL A 41 -16.06 2.72 -23.72
CA VAL A 41 -17.21 3.58 -24.03
C VAL A 41 -17.03 4.10 -25.47
N PRO A 42 -17.89 3.67 -26.41
CA PRO A 42 -17.85 4.19 -27.78
C PRO A 42 -18.31 5.66 -27.77
N ARG A 43 -17.58 6.53 -28.47
CA ARG A 43 -18.00 7.91 -28.68
C ARG A 43 -18.78 8.03 -29.99
N LYS A 44 -19.96 8.64 -29.92
CA LYS A 44 -20.81 8.85 -31.09
C LYS A 44 -20.05 9.68 -32.14
N GLY A 45 -19.83 9.11 -33.32
CA GLY A 45 -19.14 9.76 -34.45
C GLY A 45 -17.62 9.63 -34.45
N GLN A 46 -17.00 8.85 -33.56
CA GLN A 46 -15.56 8.57 -33.59
C GLN A 46 -15.28 7.08 -33.85
N SER A 47 -14.21 6.79 -34.58
CA SER A 47 -13.76 5.43 -34.91
C SER A 47 -13.01 4.73 -33.78
N TYR A 48 -12.71 5.43 -32.69
CA TYR A 48 -11.99 4.90 -31.53
C TYR A 48 -12.85 4.87 -30.27
N THR A 49 -12.55 3.93 -29.38
CA THR A 49 -13.25 3.72 -28.12
C THR A 49 -12.48 4.38 -26.97
N GLN A 50 -13.17 5.13 -26.12
CA GLN A 50 -12.56 5.70 -24.93
C GLN A 50 -12.63 4.69 -23.77
N LEU A 51 -11.51 4.41 -23.12
CA LEU A 51 -11.50 3.63 -21.88
C LEU A 51 -11.74 4.57 -20.69
N VAL A 52 -12.77 4.29 -19.89
CA VAL A 52 -13.08 5.04 -18.66
C VAL A 52 -13.07 4.11 -17.44
N SER A 53 -12.79 4.65 -16.25
CA SER A 53 -12.88 3.86 -15.02
C SER A 53 -14.31 3.37 -14.79
N ASP A 54 -14.49 2.11 -14.43
CA ASP A 54 -15.79 1.50 -14.20
C ASP A 54 -16.54 2.00 -12.95
N ASN A 55 -15.82 2.69 -12.05
CA ASN A 55 -16.31 3.21 -10.79
C ASN A 55 -16.26 4.75 -10.78
N PRO A 56 -17.40 5.44 -10.85
CA PRO A 56 -17.44 6.91 -10.85
C PRO A 56 -16.93 7.54 -9.55
N ALA A 57 -16.95 6.80 -8.42
CA ALA A 57 -16.46 7.29 -7.13
C ALA A 57 -14.92 7.37 -7.05
N LEU A 58 -14.20 6.73 -7.97
CA LEU A 58 -12.74 6.71 -7.96
C LEU A 58 -12.13 8.09 -8.21
N LYS A 59 -12.68 8.85 -9.18
CA LYS A 59 -12.12 10.17 -9.53
C LYS A 59 -12.21 11.14 -8.33
N PRO A 60 -13.38 11.30 -7.66
CA PRO A 60 -13.46 12.09 -6.43
C PRO A 60 -12.52 11.60 -5.32
N TRP A 61 -12.37 10.28 -5.14
CA TRP A 61 -11.46 9.72 -4.15
C TRP A 61 -9.99 10.10 -4.43
N ARG A 62 -9.53 9.90 -5.67
CA ARG A 62 -8.15 10.27 -6.05
C ARG A 62 -7.90 11.77 -5.94
N GLU A 63 -8.87 12.61 -6.32
CA GLU A 63 -8.73 14.06 -6.18
C GLU A 63 -8.61 14.47 -4.71
N ARG A 64 -9.34 13.81 -3.81
CA ARG A 64 -9.20 14.04 -2.37
C ARG A 64 -7.80 13.68 -1.88
N VAL A 65 -7.29 12.50 -2.23
CA VAL A 65 -5.93 12.07 -1.85
C VAL A 65 -4.89 13.04 -2.39
N ARG A 66 -5.01 13.43 -3.67
CA ARG A 66 -4.14 14.41 -4.32
C ARG A 66 -4.15 15.75 -3.59
N HIS A 67 -5.33 16.28 -3.26
CA HIS A 67 -5.48 17.55 -2.58
C HIS A 67 -4.82 17.53 -1.20
N VAL A 68 -5.08 16.49 -0.40
CA VAL A 68 -4.44 16.34 0.92
C VAL A 68 -2.92 16.22 0.79
N ALA A 69 -2.43 15.47 -0.20
CA ALA A 69 -1.00 15.38 -0.47
C ALA A 69 -0.38 16.75 -0.77
N MET A 70 -0.98 17.53 -1.68
CA MET A 70 -0.51 18.87 -2.01
C MET A 70 -0.54 19.82 -0.80
N GLN A 71 -1.56 19.73 0.06
CA GLN A 71 -1.64 20.51 1.29
C GLN A 71 -0.53 20.13 2.28
N THR A 72 -0.31 18.84 2.51
CA THR A 72 0.77 18.36 3.38
C THR A 72 2.13 18.78 2.85
N GLN A 73 2.38 18.63 1.55
CA GLN A 73 3.62 19.04 0.88
C GLN A 73 3.89 20.54 1.02
N ALA A 74 2.86 21.38 0.84
CA ALA A 74 2.98 22.83 1.00
C ALA A 74 3.23 23.25 2.46
N ALA A 75 2.76 22.46 3.43
CA ALA A 75 3.02 22.67 4.85
C ALA A 75 4.37 22.09 5.30
N ALA A 76 5.02 21.26 4.48
CA ALA A 76 6.14 20.42 4.91
C ALA A 76 7.45 21.17 5.18
N ASN A 77 7.56 22.48 4.91
CA ASN A 77 8.70 23.35 5.25
C ASN A 77 8.39 24.81 4.89
N LEU A 78 9.32 25.75 5.16
CA LEU A 78 9.27 27.13 4.63
C LEU A 78 9.67 27.24 3.14
N ARG A 79 9.90 26.12 2.45
CA ARG A 79 10.31 26.08 1.04
C ARG A 79 9.23 25.42 0.19
N PRO A 80 9.08 25.81 -1.09
CA PRO A 80 8.22 25.10 -2.02
C PRO A 80 8.58 23.61 -2.09
N TRP A 81 7.55 22.78 -2.16
CA TRP A 81 7.72 21.34 -2.36
C TRP A 81 8.46 21.06 -3.66
N THR A 82 9.44 20.17 -3.61
CA THR A 82 10.12 19.61 -4.79
C THR A 82 9.83 18.12 -4.82
N PRO A 83 9.33 17.56 -5.95
CA PRO A 83 9.10 16.13 -6.07
C PRO A 83 10.36 15.31 -5.73
N ILE A 84 10.18 14.19 -5.04
CA ILE A 84 11.28 13.26 -4.73
C ILE A 84 11.82 12.68 -6.06
N SER A 85 13.12 12.84 -6.28
CA SER A 85 13.83 12.34 -7.47
C SER A 85 14.56 11.02 -7.26
N GLY A 86 14.75 10.61 -6.00
CA GLY A 86 15.40 9.34 -5.62
C GLY A 86 14.42 8.16 -5.48
N PRO A 87 14.93 6.99 -5.09
CA PRO A 87 14.10 5.85 -4.71
C PRO A 87 13.10 6.20 -3.60
N VAL A 88 11.88 5.67 -3.74
CA VAL A 88 10.76 5.96 -2.86
C VAL A 88 10.30 4.68 -2.17
N VAL A 89 10.06 4.80 -0.85
CA VAL A 89 9.37 3.80 -0.05
C VAL A 89 8.02 4.35 0.38
N ILE A 90 6.97 3.55 0.27
CA ILE A 90 5.61 3.94 0.69
C ILE A 90 5.04 2.92 1.67
N ALA A 91 4.53 3.41 2.79
CA ALA A 91 3.65 2.65 3.68
C ALA A 91 2.22 3.19 3.55
N ALA A 92 1.26 2.29 3.35
CA ALA A 92 -0.15 2.65 3.21
C ALA A 92 -1.04 1.76 4.08
N GLU A 93 -1.81 2.39 4.97
CA GLU A 93 -2.76 1.72 5.84
C GLU A 93 -4.18 2.14 5.47
N PHE A 94 -4.91 1.24 4.83
CA PHE A 94 -6.29 1.44 4.45
C PHE A 94 -7.22 1.01 5.58
N TYR A 95 -8.16 1.88 5.91
CA TYR A 95 -9.23 1.64 6.86
C TYR A 95 -10.55 1.63 6.10
N VAL A 96 -11.17 0.46 6.00
CA VAL A 96 -12.44 0.28 5.26
C VAL A 96 -13.59 0.03 6.23
N ALA A 97 -14.82 0.35 5.81
CA ALA A 97 -15.98 0.16 6.66
C ALA A 97 -16.16 -1.33 7.04
N LYS A 98 -16.37 -1.59 8.33
CA LYS A 98 -16.67 -2.94 8.84
C LYS A 98 -18.03 -3.41 8.31
N PRO A 99 -18.15 -4.60 7.69
CA PRO A 99 -19.41 -5.10 7.18
C PRO A 99 -20.45 -5.20 8.29
N LYS A 100 -21.72 -4.87 7.99
CA LYS A 100 -22.82 -4.86 8.98
C LYS A 100 -23.02 -6.20 9.70
N ARG A 101 -22.71 -7.31 9.03
CA ARG A 101 -22.84 -8.69 9.55
C ARG A 101 -21.61 -9.18 10.32
N ALA A 102 -20.52 -8.43 10.29
CA ALA A 102 -19.30 -8.82 10.96
C ALA A 102 -19.45 -8.68 12.49
N PRO A 103 -18.75 -9.49 13.30
CA PRO A 103 -18.78 -9.40 14.76
C PRO A 103 -18.46 -7.99 15.26
N LYS A 104 -19.36 -7.38 16.03
CA LYS A 104 -19.20 -6.01 16.54
C LYS A 104 -18.26 -5.90 17.75
N ARG A 105 -18.21 -6.93 18.59
CA ARG A 105 -17.51 -6.92 19.89
C ARG A 105 -16.08 -7.48 19.86
N ARG A 106 -15.54 -7.74 18.67
CA ARG A 106 -14.16 -8.22 18.51
C ARG A 106 -13.53 -7.69 17.24
N ARG A 107 -12.21 -7.60 17.26
CA ARG A 107 -11.41 -7.26 16.09
C ARG A 107 -11.31 -8.46 15.15
N ILE A 108 -11.35 -8.18 13.86
CA ILE A 108 -11.23 -9.15 12.77
C ILE A 108 -10.39 -8.52 11.66
N MET A 109 -9.80 -9.34 10.81
CA MET A 109 -9.06 -8.87 9.64
C MET A 109 -9.98 -8.84 8.41
N PRO A 110 -9.81 -7.86 7.50
CA PRO A 110 -10.46 -7.89 6.20
C PRO A 110 -9.97 -9.08 5.38
N ASP A 111 -10.91 -9.85 4.85
CA ASP A 111 -10.72 -11.05 4.03
C ASP A 111 -11.61 -11.03 2.77
N THR A 112 -12.31 -9.93 2.55
CA THR A 112 -13.20 -9.70 1.40
C THR A 112 -12.86 -8.35 0.78
N LYS A 113 -13.50 -8.04 -0.36
CA LYS A 113 -13.32 -6.78 -1.10
C LYS A 113 -13.30 -5.56 -0.17
N PRO A 114 -12.52 -4.51 -0.48
CA PRO A 114 -11.80 -4.28 -1.74
C PRO A 114 -10.42 -4.96 -1.85
N ASP A 115 -9.95 -5.15 -3.09
CA ASP A 115 -8.62 -5.73 -3.38
C ASP A 115 -7.51 -4.72 -3.00
N LEU A 116 -6.52 -5.17 -2.22
CA LEU A 116 -5.48 -4.31 -1.65
C LEU A 116 -4.60 -3.67 -2.72
N ASP A 117 -4.22 -4.42 -3.74
CA ASP A 117 -3.42 -3.96 -4.88
C ASP A 117 -4.13 -2.81 -5.64
N LYS A 118 -5.46 -2.90 -5.82
CA LYS A 118 -6.24 -1.85 -6.48
C LYS A 118 -6.41 -0.60 -5.62
N LEU A 119 -6.55 -0.76 -4.31
CA LEU A 119 -6.51 0.38 -3.38
C LEU A 119 -5.16 1.09 -3.45
N THR A 120 -4.08 0.33 -3.41
CA THR A 120 -2.71 0.84 -3.52
C THR A 120 -2.48 1.56 -4.83
N ARG A 121 -2.89 0.98 -5.96
CA ARG A 121 -2.80 1.62 -7.28
C ARG A 121 -3.55 2.96 -7.33
N ALA A 122 -4.73 3.05 -6.72
CA ALA A 122 -5.50 4.29 -6.68
C ALA A 122 -4.77 5.42 -5.93
N ILE A 123 -4.08 5.11 -4.82
CA ILE A 123 -3.33 6.13 -4.07
C ILE A 123 -2.00 6.48 -4.74
N CYS A 124 -1.32 5.52 -5.38
CA CYS A 124 -0.10 5.80 -6.16
C CYS A 124 -0.39 6.77 -7.32
N ASP A 125 -1.47 6.53 -8.08
CA ASP A 125 -1.90 7.45 -9.15
C ASP A 125 -2.14 8.88 -8.60
N ALA A 126 -2.78 8.98 -7.43
CA ALA A 126 -3.09 10.27 -6.81
C ALA A 126 -1.85 11.00 -6.28
N LEU A 127 -0.90 10.28 -5.69
CA LEU A 127 0.38 10.82 -5.21
C LEU A 127 1.27 11.28 -6.37
N SER A 128 1.28 10.54 -7.47
CA SER A 128 1.95 10.92 -8.72
C SER A 128 1.35 12.21 -9.27
N ALA A 129 0.02 12.30 -9.38
CA ALA A 129 -0.69 13.50 -9.83
C ALA A 129 -0.54 14.71 -8.88
N ALA A 130 -0.15 14.48 -7.63
CA ALA A 130 0.20 15.53 -6.68
C ALA A 130 1.66 16.01 -6.81
N GLY A 131 2.51 15.33 -7.59
CA GLY A 131 3.94 15.62 -7.66
C GLY A 131 4.69 15.24 -6.38
N THR A 132 4.26 14.18 -5.68
CA THR A 132 4.96 13.69 -4.48
C THR A 132 6.36 13.19 -4.83
N TYR A 133 6.48 12.53 -5.98
CA TYR A 133 7.71 12.04 -6.58
C TYR A 133 7.64 12.31 -8.09
N GLU A 134 8.80 12.31 -8.75
CA GLU A 134 8.90 12.63 -10.18
C GLU A 134 8.18 11.61 -11.08
N ASP A 135 8.27 10.33 -10.72
CA ASP A 135 7.79 9.21 -11.54
C ASP A 135 7.40 8.02 -10.64
N ASP A 136 6.33 7.28 -10.98
CA ASP A 136 5.88 6.12 -10.21
C ASP A 136 6.88 4.94 -10.27
N ALA A 137 7.72 4.90 -11.30
CA ALA A 137 8.86 3.98 -11.39
C ALA A 137 9.92 4.19 -10.29
N ARG A 138 9.85 5.30 -9.53
CA ARG A 138 10.72 5.52 -8.36
C ARG A 138 10.31 4.69 -7.14
N ILE A 139 9.09 4.14 -7.11
CA ILE A 139 8.62 3.33 -5.98
C ILE A 139 9.34 1.98 -6.01
N THR A 140 10.17 1.76 -5.00
CA THR A 140 11.00 0.55 -4.88
C THR A 140 10.41 -0.42 -3.87
N ASP A 141 9.89 0.10 -2.76
CA ASP A 141 9.22 -0.69 -1.72
C ASP A 141 7.85 -0.12 -1.38
N LEU A 142 6.89 -1.03 -1.22
CA LEU A 142 5.50 -0.71 -0.98
C LEU A 142 4.93 -1.65 0.08
N PHE A 143 4.46 -1.07 1.18
CA PHE A 143 3.94 -1.80 2.33
C PHE A 143 2.47 -1.48 2.56
N PRO A 144 1.56 -1.99 1.71
CA PRO A 144 0.15 -1.76 1.86
C PRO A 144 -0.45 -2.76 2.86
N ARG A 145 -1.42 -2.30 3.65
CA ARG A 145 -2.28 -3.18 4.45
C ARG A 145 -3.68 -2.62 4.55
N VAL A 146 -4.65 -3.52 4.73
CA VAL A 146 -6.04 -3.15 4.97
C VAL A 146 -6.49 -3.59 6.36
N ARG A 147 -7.26 -2.74 7.02
CA ARG A 147 -7.93 -2.95 8.31
C ARG A 147 -9.37 -2.46 8.21
N TYR A 148 -10.24 -2.98 9.07
CA TYR A 148 -11.53 -2.34 9.26
C TYR A 148 -11.37 -1.12 10.15
N ALA A 149 -12.02 -0.02 9.80
CA ALA A 149 -12.20 1.11 10.71
C ALA A 149 -13.03 0.65 11.92
N GLU A 150 -12.50 0.83 13.12
CA GLU A 150 -13.13 0.42 14.37
C GLU A 150 -13.51 1.67 15.18
N PRO A 151 -14.80 2.06 15.22
CA PRO A 151 -15.24 3.24 15.95
C PRO A 151 -15.21 3.05 17.47
N ASP A 152 -15.16 1.81 17.96
CA ASP A 152 -15.02 1.51 19.37
C ASP A 152 -13.56 1.65 19.81
N SER A 153 -13.27 2.72 20.56
CA SER A 153 -11.91 3.01 21.06
C SER A 153 -11.38 1.96 22.04
N ALA A 154 -12.23 1.11 22.62
CA ALA A 154 -11.78 -0.02 23.42
C ALA A 154 -11.22 -1.17 22.57
N LEU A 155 -11.56 -1.21 21.28
CA LEU A 155 -11.13 -2.25 20.33
C LEU A 155 -10.08 -1.73 19.33
N ALA A 156 -10.13 -0.44 19.00
CA ALA A 156 -9.17 0.20 18.11
C ALA A 156 -7.81 0.37 18.79
N HIS A 157 -6.72 0.22 18.03
CA HIS A 157 -5.43 0.68 18.55
C HIS A 157 -5.33 2.20 18.50
N PRO A 158 -4.53 2.84 19.39
CA PRO A 158 -4.38 4.30 19.42
C PRO A 158 -3.88 4.92 18.11
N TRP A 159 -3.19 4.13 17.29
CA TRP A 159 -2.68 4.56 15.99
C TRP A 159 -3.68 4.30 14.85
N GLU A 160 -4.80 3.62 15.05
CA GLU A 160 -5.74 3.33 13.95
C GLU A 160 -6.62 4.52 13.60
N LEU A 161 -7.00 4.64 12.33
CA LEU A 161 -8.13 5.49 11.96
C LEU A 161 -9.43 4.78 12.36
N VAL A 162 -10.20 5.42 13.24
CA VAL A 162 -11.50 4.90 13.72
C VAL A 162 -12.64 5.09 12.71
N VAL A 163 -12.37 5.79 11.61
CA VAL A 163 -13.26 6.00 10.47
C VAL A 163 -12.61 5.55 9.17
N PRO A 164 -13.39 5.28 8.11
CA PRO A 164 -12.82 4.94 6.81
C PRO A 164 -11.86 6.01 6.29
N GLY A 165 -10.75 5.56 5.71
CA GLY A 165 -9.70 6.42 5.21
C GLY A 165 -8.42 5.68 4.86
N VAL A 166 -7.36 6.43 4.60
CA VAL A 166 -6.02 5.88 4.43
C VAL A 166 -5.00 6.76 5.14
N ARG A 167 -4.06 6.14 5.86
CA ARG A 167 -2.83 6.80 6.28
C ARG A 167 -1.70 6.40 5.35
N ILE A 168 -0.96 7.40 4.87
CA ILE A 168 0.14 7.21 3.93
C ILE A 168 1.38 7.89 4.50
N ALA A 169 2.50 7.19 4.46
CA ALA A 169 3.81 7.75 4.72
C ALA A 169 4.72 7.45 3.52
N VAL A 170 5.48 8.47 3.10
CA VAL A 170 6.37 8.43 1.95
C VAL A 170 7.76 8.85 2.39
N TRP A 171 8.76 8.04 2.07
CA TRP A 171 10.17 8.32 2.32
C TRP A 171 10.91 8.45 1.00
N SER A 172 11.85 9.41 0.94
CA SER A 172 12.98 9.32 0.01
C SER A 172 14.04 8.47 0.70
N VAL A 173 14.55 7.45 0.04
CA VAL A 173 15.67 6.63 0.55
C VAL A 173 16.89 6.78 -0.34
N SER A 174 18.07 6.66 0.26
CA SER A 174 19.33 6.64 -0.47
C SER A 174 19.69 5.20 -0.86
N PRO A 175 20.54 5.00 -1.89
CA PRO A 175 20.95 3.65 -2.31
C PRO A 175 21.66 2.84 -1.23
N ASP A 176 22.24 3.49 -0.23
CA ASP A 176 22.91 2.90 0.93
C ASP A 176 21.95 2.65 2.12
N TRP A 177 20.63 2.74 1.90
CA TRP A 177 19.65 2.32 2.90
C TRP A 177 19.81 0.82 3.18
N GLY A 178 20.51 0.49 4.27
CA GLY A 178 21.00 -0.87 4.56
C GLY A 178 19.96 -1.97 4.72
N ASP A 179 18.66 -1.65 4.81
CA ASP A 179 17.58 -2.63 4.78
C ASP A 179 17.19 -3.03 3.35
N ALA A 180 17.54 -2.24 2.32
CA ALA A 180 17.29 -2.55 0.92
C ALA A 180 18.05 -3.80 0.44
N ASP A 181 19.22 -4.07 1.04
CA ASP A 181 20.06 -5.22 0.70
C ASP A 181 19.64 -6.51 1.44
N ALA A 182 18.74 -6.41 2.42
CA ALA A 182 18.23 -7.56 3.14
C ALA A 182 17.09 -8.24 2.37
N PRO A 183 17.04 -9.58 2.29
CA PRO A 183 15.94 -10.26 1.61
C PRO A 183 14.62 -10.02 2.37
N LEU A 184 13.53 -9.75 1.63
CA LEU A 184 12.19 -9.49 2.17
C LEU A 184 11.65 -10.61 3.07
N VAL A 185 12.16 -11.83 2.92
CA VAL A 185 11.95 -12.94 3.84
C VAL A 185 13.33 -13.55 4.06
N PRO A 186 13.76 -13.84 5.30
CA PRO A 186 15.01 -14.55 5.53
C PRO A 186 15.07 -15.79 4.64
N PHE A 187 16.04 -15.80 3.72
CA PHE A 187 16.22 -16.86 2.75
C PHE A 187 17.56 -17.55 3.05
N ASP A 188 17.48 -18.76 3.59
CA ASP A 188 18.66 -19.61 3.73
C ASP A 188 18.84 -20.46 2.47
N SER A 189 19.78 -20.02 1.62
CA SER A 189 20.11 -20.69 0.37
C SER A 189 20.66 -22.12 0.55
N ALA A 190 21.29 -22.43 1.69
CA ALA A 190 21.86 -23.76 1.93
C ALA A 190 20.79 -24.84 2.08
N THR A 191 19.66 -24.48 2.69
CA THR A 191 18.52 -25.39 2.87
C THR A 191 17.72 -25.55 1.57
N PHE A 192 17.54 -24.48 0.79
CA PHE A 192 16.71 -24.49 -0.41
C PHE A 192 17.26 -25.37 -1.56
N PHE A 193 18.57 -25.37 -1.79
CA PHE A 193 19.17 -26.18 -2.88
C PHE A 193 19.30 -27.66 -2.55
N THR A 194 19.44 -28.00 -1.27
CA THR A 194 19.52 -29.40 -0.80
C THR A 194 18.20 -30.14 -1.07
N ASP A 195 17.06 -29.49 -0.79
CA ASP A 195 15.73 -30.05 -1.06
C ASP A 195 15.43 -30.19 -2.56
N LEU A 196 15.90 -29.25 -3.38
CA LEU A 196 15.70 -29.28 -4.84
C LEU A 196 16.51 -30.42 -5.51
N GLN A 197 17.69 -30.76 -5.00
CA GLN A 197 18.50 -31.88 -5.49
C GLN A 197 17.95 -33.25 -5.06
N MET A 198 17.36 -33.36 -3.87
CA MET A 198 16.69 -34.59 -3.43
C MET A 198 15.43 -34.89 -4.24
N GLN A 199 14.61 -33.88 -4.58
CA GLN A 199 13.40 -34.09 -5.40
C GLN A 199 13.71 -34.52 -6.84
N ARG A 200 14.84 -34.09 -7.42
CA ARG A 200 15.27 -34.50 -8.76
C ARG A 200 15.90 -35.90 -8.80
N SER A 201 16.29 -36.46 -7.65
CA SER A 201 16.91 -37.78 -7.56
C SER A 201 15.89 -38.91 -7.27
N THR A 202 14.64 -38.56 -6.96
CA THR A 202 13.54 -39.51 -6.71
C THR A 202 12.51 -39.56 -7.84
N SER A 203 12.87 -39.09 -9.04
CA SER A 203 12.06 -39.17 -10.27
C SER A 203 12.64 -40.18 -11.24
#